data_AF-A0A5U4X4Q9-F1
#
_entry.id   AF-A0A5U4X4Q9-F1
#
_cell.length_a   1.000
_cell.length_b   1.000
_cell.length_c   1.000
_cell.angle_alpha   90.00
_cell.angle_beta   90.00
_cell.angle_gamma   90.00
#
_symmetry.space_group_name_H-M   'P 1'
#
loop_
_entity.id
_entity.type
_entity.pdbx_description
1 polymer ?
#
loop_
_entity_poly.entity_id
_entity_poly.type
_entity_poly.pdbx_seq_one_letter_code
_entity_poly.pdbx_strand_id
1 'polypeptide(L)'
;NGPHQLVFRVEKTIRLPGNEERLYISPPLVISFDTQLISQVNFQLPRLENEREASHFNAAPRLALLDGDAMPIPVKLDILAITSTAKVVDYEIETERYNKSAKRASLPQFATMMADDSTLLSDVSELDTVPPQSQTLTEQRLKYWFRLADPQTRHHFLQWAEKQPPS
;
A
#
# COMPACT_ATOMS: atom_id res chain seq x y z
N ASN A 1 -6.64 -11.64 -10.27
CA ASN A 1 -7.30 -10.89 -9.19
C ASN A 1 -7.41 -11.77 -7.95
N GLY A 2 -7.28 -11.21 -6.75
CA GLY A 2 -7.00 -11.96 -5.52
C GLY A 2 -7.12 -11.12 -4.26
N PRO A 3 -6.55 -11.53 -3.12
CA PRO A 3 -6.47 -10.70 -1.93
C PRO A 3 -5.54 -9.51 -2.17
N HIS A 4 -6.01 -8.33 -1.79
CA HIS A 4 -5.27 -7.08 -1.83
C HIS A 4 -5.17 -6.46 -0.43
N GLN A 5 -4.07 -5.77 -0.19
CA GLN A 5 -3.89 -4.91 0.97
C GLN A 5 -3.30 -3.58 0.53
N LEU A 6 -3.87 -2.48 1.02
CA LEU A 6 -3.42 -1.14 0.71
C LEU A 6 -3.19 -0.36 1.99
N VAL A 7 -2.19 0.52 1.94
CA VAL A 7 -1.87 1.47 3.00
C VAL A 7 -1.96 2.86 2.40
N PHE A 8 -2.78 3.71 3.00
CA PHE A 8 -2.99 5.05 2.47
C PHE A 8 -3.37 6.03 3.58
N ARG A 9 -3.33 7.32 3.23
CA ARG A 9 -3.81 8.41 4.06
C ARG A 9 -4.77 9.25 3.23
N VAL A 10 -5.74 9.86 3.89
CA VAL A 10 -6.66 10.82 3.27
C VAL A 10 -6.15 12.21 3.53
N GLU A 11 -5.91 12.96 2.46
CA GLU A 11 -5.55 14.37 2.50
C GLU A 11 -6.71 15.21 2.01
N LYS A 12 -7.11 16.21 2.80
CA LYS A 12 -8.21 17.11 2.42
C LYS A 12 -8.07 18.46 3.10
N THR A 13 -8.30 19.53 2.36
CA THR A 13 -8.47 20.86 2.94
C THR A 13 -9.83 20.93 3.63
N ILE A 14 -9.82 21.22 4.93
CA ILE A 14 -11.03 21.38 5.76
C ILE A 14 -11.17 22.83 6.22
N ARG A 15 -12.41 23.23 6.50
CA ARG A 15 -12.75 24.55 7.01
C ARG A 15 -12.76 24.56 8.53
N LEU A 16 -12.18 25.60 9.09
CA LEU A 16 -12.15 25.91 10.52
C LEU A 16 -13.17 27.02 10.84
N PRO A 17 -13.51 27.22 12.13
CA PRO A 17 -14.25 28.39 12.55
C PRO A 17 -13.56 29.68 12.09
N GLY A 18 -14.33 30.69 11.65
CA GLY A 18 -13.75 31.94 11.15
C GLY A 18 -13.35 31.95 9.68
N ASN A 19 -13.76 30.92 8.90
CA ASN A 19 -13.48 30.79 7.46
C ASN A 19 -11.98 30.59 7.12
N GLU A 20 -11.21 30.09 8.08
CA GLU A 20 -9.86 29.60 7.86
C GLU A 20 -9.88 28.20 7.24
N GLU A 21 -8.85 27.86 6.47
CA GLU A 21 -8.69 26.54 5.87
C GLU A 21 -7.41 25.87 6.37
N ARG A 22 -7.46 24.55 6.55
CA ARG A 22 -6.33 23.75 7.01
C ARG A 22 -6.24 22.45 6.23
N LEU A 23 -5.03 22.05 5.85
CA LEU A 23 -4.76 20.69 5.36
C LEU A 23 -4.93 19.70 6.50
N TYR A 24 -5.94 18.84 6.39
CA TYR A 24 -6.10 17.66 7.21
C TYR A 24 -5.43 16.46 6.54
N ILE A 25 -4.75 15.65 7.35
CA ILE A 25 -4.20 14.37 6.92
C ILE A 25 -4.57 13.31 7.96
N SER A 26 -5.20 12.22 7.50
CA SER A 26 -5.62 11.14 8.39
C SER A 26 -4.44 10.36 9.00
N PRO A 27 -4.68 9.57 10.05
CA PRO A 27 -3.82 8.45 10.40
C PRO A 27 -3.61 7.52 9.18
N PRO A 28 -2.47 6.81 9.10
CA PRO A 28 -2.30 5.75 8.12
C PRO A 28 -3.35 4.67 8.31
N LEU A 29 -4.03 4.32 7.23
CA LEU A 29 -5.07 3.30 7.21
C LEU A 29 -4.55 2.09 6.46
N VAL A 30 -4.82 0.90 6.98
CA VAL A 30 -4.60 -0.37 6.30
C VAL A 30 -5.95 -1.01 5.98
N ILE A 31 -6.15 -1.32 4.70
CA ILE A 31 -7.36 -1.98 4.22
C ILE A 31 -7.01 -3.28 3.52
N SER A 32 -7.78 -4.34 3.80
CA SER A 32 -7.72 -5.60 3.06
C SER A 32 -9.08 -5.97 2.49
N PHE A 33 -9.07 -6.46 1.25
CA PHE A 33 -10.24 -6.84 0.46
C PHE A 33 -9.81 -7.87 -0.59
N ASP A 34 -10.76 -8.50 -1.27
CA ASP A 34 -10.50 -9.50 -2.30
C ASP A 34 -11.19 -9.09 -3.60
N THR A 35 -10.48 -9.20 -4.72
CA THR A 35 -10.97 -8.83 -6.06
C THR A 35 -11.15 -10.01 -7.00
N GLN A 36 -11.12 -11.27 -6.54
CA GLN A 36 -11.24 -12.46 -7.40
C GLN A 36 -12.35 -12.36 -8.45
N LEU A 37 -13.50 -11.77 -8.09
CA LEU A 37 -14.66 -11.58 -8.96
C LEU A 37 -14.91 -10.11 -9.36
N ILE A 38 -13.97 -9.22 -9.08
CA ILE A 38 -14.11 -7.76 -9.22
C ILE A 38 -13.01 -7.24 -10.14
N SER A 39 -13.39 -6.48 -11.15
CA SER A 39 -12.47 -5.88 -12.12
C SER A 39 -12.14 -4.41 -11.83
N GLN A 40 -12.98 -3.72 -11.04
CA GLN A 40 -12.84 -2.31 -10.71
C GLN A 40 -13.13 -2.07 -9.23
N VAL A 41 -12.36 -1.18 -8.60
CA VAL A 41 -12.54 -0.80 -7.19
C VAL A 41 -12.60 0.71 -7.09
N ASN A 42 -13.72 1.23 -6.59
CA ASN A 42 -13.97 2.64 -6.37
C ASN A 42 -13.95 2.94 -4.87
N PHE A 43 -13.17 3.94 -4.46
CA PHE A 43 -13.07 4.36 -3.07
C PHE A 43 -14.12 5.42 -2.75
N GLN A 44 -14.98 5.14 -1.79
CA GLN A 44 -15.97 6.08 -1.29
C GLN A 44 -15.61 6.52 0.14
N LEU A 45 -15.18 7.78 0.25
CA LEU A 45 -14.85 8.41 1.53
C LEU A 45 -16.07 9.12 2.12
N PRO A 46 -16.18 9.18 3.46
CA PRO A 46 -17.20 9.99 4.12
C PRO A 46 -16.90 11.48 3.93
N ARG A 47 -17.89 12.32 4.25
CA ARG A 47 -17.70 13.76 4.30
C ARG A 47 -16.61 14.10 5.33
N LEU A 48 -15.71 15.00 4.91
CA LEU A 48 -14.51 15.43 5.61
C LEU A 48 -14.27 16.90 5.26
N GLU A 49 -15.10 17.80 5.78
CA GLU A 49 -15.09 19.22 5.42
C GLU A 49 -14.75 20.14 6.59
N ASN A 50 -14.83 19.64 7.82
CA ASN A 50 -14.60 20.42 9.03
C ASN A 50 -13.87 19.60 10.10
N GLU A 51 -13.42 20.29 11.15
CA GLU A 51 -12.63 19.70 12.23
C GLU A 51 -13.38 18.59 13.00
N ARG A 52 -14.71 18.72 13.14
CA ARG A 52 -15.53 17.70 13.81
C ARG A 52 -15.56 16.40 13.02
N GLU A 53 -15.75 16.48 11.71
CA GLU A 53 -15.74 15.32 10.81
C GLU A 53 -14.36 14.67 10.75
N ALA A 54 -13.30 15.47 10.65
CA ALA A 54 -11.91 14.99 10.68
C ALA A 54 -11.58 14.29 12.00
N SER A 55 -11.98 14.87 13.14
CA SER A 55 -11.79 14.27 14.47
C SER A 55 -12.54 12.95 14.62
N HIS A 56 -13.77 12.87 14.09
CA HIS A 56 -14.53 11.63 14.09
C HIS A 56 -13.86 10.55 13.23
N PHE A 57 -13.37 10.91 12.04
CA PHE A 57 -12.67 9.99 11.16
C PHE A 57 -11.35 9.50 11.75
N ASN A 58 -10.61 10.34 12.49
CA ASN A 58 -9.41 9.91 13.22
C ASN A 58 -9.72 8.83 14.27
N ALA A 59 -10.83 8.97 14.98
CA ALA A 59 -11.22 8.05 16.05
C ALA A 59 -11.84 6.75 15.53
N ALA A 60 -12.63 6.85 14.45
CA ALA A 60 -13.36 5.73 13.86
C ALA A 60 -13.39 5.88 12.32
N PRO A 61 -12.27 5.56 11.63
CA PRO A 61 -12.21 5.66 10.19
C PRO A 61 -13.20 4.69 9.55
N ARG A 62 -13.89 5.17 8.53
CA ARG A 62 -14.88 4.39 7.77
C ARG A 62 -14.79 4.77 6.30
N LEU A 63 -14.90 3.79 5.42
CA LEU A 63 -15.01 3.98 3.98
C LEU A 63 -15.75 2.78 3.38
N ALA A 64 -16.24 2.95 2.16
CA ALA A 64 -16.73 1.85 1.36
C ALA A 64 -15.84 1.67 0.13
N LEU A 65 -15.61 0.43 -0.26
CA LEU A 65 -15.14 0.09 -1.58
C LEU A 65 -16.33 -0.38 -2.38
N LEU A 66 -16.49 0.13 -3.60
CA LEU A 66 -17.57 -0.26 -4.51
C LEU A 66 -16.97 -0.87 -5.78
N ASP A 67 -17.64 -1.85 -6.37
CA ASP A 67 -17.24 -2.38 -7.67
C ASP A 67 -17.74 -1.51 -8.83
N GLY A 68 -17.65 -2.03 -10.07
CA GLY A 68 -18.12 -1.35 -11.27
C GLY A 68 -19.64 -1.15 -11.32
N ASP A 69 -20.40 -1.99 -10.62
CA ASP A 69 -21.86 -1.95 -10.54
C ASP A 69 -22.35 -1.16 -9.30
N ALA A 70 -21.43 -0.45 -8.64
CA ALA A 70 -21.63 0.27 -7.39
C ALA A 70 -22.08 -0.64 -6.21
N MET A 71 -21.78 -1.94 -6.28
CA MET A 71 -22.05 -2.87 -5.18
C MET A 71 -20.91 -2.83 -4.15
N PRO A 72 -21.22 -2.95 -2.85
CA PRO A 72 -20.20 -2.88 -1.81
C PRO A 72 -19.28 -4.11 -1.84
N ILE A 73 -17.98 -3.84 -1.89
CA ILE A 73 -16.92 -4.84 -1.74
C ILE A 73 -16.66 -5.03 -0.23
N PRO A 74 -16.68 -6.27 0.29
CA PRO A 74 -16.33 -6.54 1.69
C PRO A 74 -14.89 -6.13 2.00
N VAL A 75 -14.71 -5.35 3.07
CA VAL A 75 -13.39 -4.87 3.49
C VAL A 75 -13.15 -5.05 4.98
N LYS A 76 -11.88 -5.20 5.34
CA LYS A 76 -11.39 -5.02 6.71
C LYS A 76 -10.54 -3.76 6.72
N LEU A 77 -10.90 -2.81 7.58
CA LEU A 77 -10.20 -1.54 7.75
C LEU A 77 -9.67 -1.45 9.18
N ASP A 78 -8.45 -0.96 9.31
CA ASP A 78 -7.82 -0.65 10.60
C ASP A 78 -6.87 0.55 10.48
N ILE A 79 -6.48 1.10 11.62
CA ILE A 79 -5.43 2.12 11.69
C ILE A 79 -4.08 1.40 11.76
N LEU A 80 -3.18 1.74 10.84
CA LEU A 80 -1.79 1.32 10.89
C LEU A 80 -1.04 2.21 11.89
N ALA A 81 -0.99 1.75 13.14
CA ALA A 81 -0.23 2.41 14.19
C ALA A 81 1.26 2.41 13.86
N ILE A 82 1.83 3.59 13.60
CA ILE A 82 3.25 3.76 13.31
C ILE A 82 4.04 3.74 14.61
N THR A 83 4.94 2.78 14.73
CA THR A 83 5.79 2.59 15.90
C THR A 83 7.20 3.13 15.71
N SER A 84 7.59 3.42 14.47
CA SER A 84 8.87 4.02 14.12
C SER A 84 8.97 5.47 14.61
N THR A 85 10.11 5.82 15.21
CA THR A 85 10.46 7.20 15.59
C THR A 85 11.27 7.93 14.50
N ALA A 86 11.47 7.29 13.34
CA ALA A 86 12.20 7.87 12.23
C ALA A 86 11.48 9.08 11.62
N LYS A 87 12.24 10.01 11.01
CA LYS A 87 11.69 11.18 10.31
C LYS A 87 10.84 10.82 9.09
N VAL A 88 11.10 9.67 8.47
CA VAL A 88 10.36 9.14 7.33
C VAL A 88 9.84 7.77 7.73
N VAL A 89 8.54 7.55 7.52
CA VAL A 89 7.87 6.29 7.83
C VAL A 89 8.03 5.34 6.66
N ASP A 90 8.58 4.17 6.93
CA ASP A 90 8.58 3.04 5.99
C ASP A 90 7.29 2.24 6.17
N TYR A 91 6.30 2.51 5.31
CA TYR A 91 5.00 1.87 5.40
C TYR A 91 5.03 0.38 5.04
N GLU A 92 6.02 -0.08 4.26
CA GLU A 92 6.15 -1.50 3.92
C GLU A 92 6.55 -2.29 5.18
N ILE A 93 7.57 -1.82 5.92
CA ILE A 93 8.01 -2.42 7.20
C ILE A 93 6.91 -2.36 8.28
N GLU A 94 6.25 -1.23 8.44
CA GLU A 94 5.18 -1.12 9.46
C GLU A 94 4.00 -2.04 9.12
N THR A 95 3.70 -2.24 7.84
CA THR A 95 2.63 -3.15 7.39
C THR A 95 3.00 -4.61 7.56
N GLU A 96 4.26 -4.98 7.31
CA GLU A 96 4.75 -6.31 7.62
C GLU A 96 4.61 -6.63 9.11
N ARG A 97 5.03 -5.70 9.98
CA ARG A 97 4.87 -5.82 11.44
C ARG A 97 3.39 -5.92 11.84
N TYR A 98 2.54 -5.11 11.22
CA TYR A 98 1.09 -5.17 11.41
C TYR A 98 0.53 -6.55 11.03
N ASN A 99 0.94 -7.10 9.88
CA ASN A 99 0.52 -8.42 9.40
C ASN A 99 0.99 -9.55 10.32
N LYS A 100 2.24 -9.50 10.81
CA LYS A 100 2.78 -10.44 11.80
C LYS A 100 2.02 -10.42 13.13
N SER A 101 1.34 -9.31 13.44
CA SER A 101 0.58 -9.14 14.68
C SER A 101 -0.87 -9.66 14.60
N ALA A 102 -1.28 -10.23 13.46
CA ALA A 102 -2.62 -10.82 13.24
C ALA A 102 -3.78 -9.87 13.63
N LYS A 103 -3.63 -8.58 13.32
CA LYS A 103 -4.65 -7.55 13.54
C LYS A 103 -5.79 -7.65 12.52
N ARG A 104 -6.80 -6.80 12.69
CA ARG A 104 -8.09 -6.88 11.97
C ARG A 104 -7.94 -6.96 10.45
N ALA A 105 -7.13 -6.10 9.86
CA ALA A 105 -6.93 -6.03 8.41
C ALA A 105 -5.70 -6.82 7.94
N SER A 106 -5.10 -7.64 8.81
CA SER A 106 -3.86 -8.36 8.50
C SER A 106 -4.08 -9.46 7.47
N LEU A 107 -3.12 -9.60 6.56
CA LEU A 107 -3.02 -10.73 5.66
C LEU A 107 -1.71 -11.47 5.94
N PRO A 108 -1.75 -12.66 6.58
CA PRO A 108 -0.54 -13.41 6.97
C PRO A 108 0.37 -13.74 5.78
N GLN A 109 -0.20 -13.99 4.60
CA GLN A 109 0.55 -14.19 3.36
C GLN A 109 1.38 -12.97 2.92
N PHE A 110 1.08 -11.78 3.44
CA PHE A 110 1.86 -10.55 3.25
C PHE A 110 2.67 -10.17 4.51
N ALA A 111 2.72 -11.05 5.51
CA ALA A 111 3.51 -10.86 6.73
C ALA A 111 4.99 -11.22 6.53
N THR A 112 5.36 -11.84 5.42
CA THR A 112 6.73 -12.15 5.06
C THR A 112 6.83 -11.92 3.57
N MET A 113 7.66 -10.97 3.16
CA MET A 113 7.99 -10.83 1.75
C MET A 113 8.94 -11.97 1.35
N MET A 114 8.37 -13.17 1.23
CA MET A 114 8.94 -14.27 0.47
C MET A 114 7.88 -14.64 -0.56
N ALA A 115 7.87 -13.89 -1.66
CA ALA A 115 7.39 -14.44 -2.90
C ALA A 115 8.60 -15.10 -3.55
N ASP A 116 8.54 -16.42 -3.69
CA ASP A 116 9.34 -17.12 -4.70
C ASP A 116 8.83 -16.61 -6.06
N ASP A 117 9.43 -15.51 -6.51
CA ASP A 117 9.01 -14.69 -7.65
C ASP A 117 9.28 -15.36 -9.00
N SER A 118 9.78 -16.60 -8.96
CA SER A 118 9.98 -17.44 -10.14
C SER A 118 8.69 -17.70 -10.94
N THR A 119 7.51 -17.35 -10.39
CA THR A 119 6.20 -17.54 -11.03
C THR A 119 5.54 -16.24 -11.52
N LEU A 120 5.99 -15.05 -11.12
CA LEU A 120 5.44 -13.77 -11.64
C LEU A 120 6.23 -13.22 -12.83
N LEU A 121 7.41 -13.78 -13.12
CA LEU A 121 8.22 -13.41 -14.28
C LEU A 121 7.89 -14.21 -15.56
N SER A 122 6.96 -15.16 -15.50
CA SER A 122 6.55 -15.95 -16.66
C SER A 122 5.38 -15.37 -17.46
N ASP A 123 4.63 -14.41 -16.93
CA ASP A 123 3.53 -13.76 -17.65
C ASP A 123 3.92 -12.32 -18.05
N VAL A 124 4.70 -12.23 -19.13
CA VAL A 124 4.97 -10.99 -19.86
C VAL A 124 3.85 -10.75 -20.87
N SER A 125 2.87 -9.91 -20.52
CA SER A 125 2.00 -9.07 -21.38
C SER A 125 0.77 -8.66 -20.55
N GLU A 126 0.29 -7.42 -20.47
CA GLU A 126 0.20 -6.36 -21.47
C GLU A 126 0.29 -4.99 -20.77
N LEU A 127 1.07 -4.07 -21.33
CA LEU A 127 0.83 -2.61 -21.46
C LEU A 127 2.20 -1.90 -21.48
N ASP A 128 2.74 -1.76 -22.68
CA ASP A 128 3.92 -0.97 -22.98
C ASP A 128 3.71 0.49 -22.55
N THR A 129 4.16 0.79 -21.34
CA THR A 129 4.88 1.99 -20.89
C THR A 129 4.77 2.02 -19.38
N VAL A 130 5.82 1.58 -18.68
CA VAL A 130 5.93 1.75 -17.23
C VAL A 130 6.04 3.26 -16.96
N PRO A 131 5.08 3.91 -16.24
CA PRO A 131 5.22 5.31 -15.86
C PRO A 131 6.57 5.55 -15.15
N PRO A 132 7.20 6.72 -15.31
CA PRO A 132 8.51 7.00 -14.70
C PRO A 132 8.50 6.87 -13.17
N GLN A 133 7.35 7.09 -12.52
CA GLN A 133 7.18 6.89 -11.07
C GLN A 133 7.23 5.41 -10.65
N SER A 134 6.76 4.49 -11.49
CA SER A 134 6.88 3.04 -11.24
C SER A 134 8.30 2.54 -11.49
N GLN A 135 9.03 3.11 -12.44
CA GLN A 135 10.45 2.75 -12.65
C GLN A 135 11.30 3.14 -11.44
N THR A 136 11.09 4.34 -10.89
CA THR A 136 11.82 4.78 -9.69
C THR A 136 11.45 3.94 -8.47
N LEU A 137 10.17 3.55 -8.32
CA LEU A 137 9.73 2.64 -7.26
C LEU A 137 10.35 1.23 -7.42
N THR A 138 10.41 0.70 -8.64
CA THR A 138 11.03 -0.60 -8.93
C THR A 138 12.53 -0.57 -8.63
N GLU A 139 13.25 0.48 -9.02
CA GLU A 139 14.68 0.63 -8.71
C GLU A 139 14.91 0.75 -7.19
N GLN A 140 14.07 1.49 -6.48
CA GLN A 140 14.14 1.60 -5.02
C GLN A 140 13.94 0.24 -4.33
N ARG A 141 12.99 -0.55 -4.80
CA ARG A 141 12.75 -1.92 -4.31
C ARG A 141 13.94 -2.82 -4.60
N LEU A 142 14.49 -2.82 -5.82
CA LEU A 142 15.68 -3.59 -6.16
C LEU A 142 16.87 -3.25 -5.26
N LYS A 143 17.12 -1.96 -5.01
CA LYS A 143 18.18 -1.50 -4.09
C LYS A 143 17.94 -1.97 -2.65
N TYR A 144 16.69 -1.95 -2.20
CA TYR A 144 16.30 -2.42 -0.89
C TYR A 144 16.53 -3.93 -0.74
N TRP A 145 16.05 -4.74 -1.69
CA TRP A 145 16.25 -6.18 -1.72
C TRP A 145 17.72 -6.57 -1.77
N PHE A 146 18.50 -5.90 -2.60
CA PHE A 146 19.94 -6.13 -2.68
C PHE A 146 20.64 -5.84 -1.34
N ARG A 147 20.18 -4.84 -0.58
CA ARG A 147 20.74 -4.50 0.74
C ARG A 147 20.34 -5.50 1.83
N LEU A 148 19.18 -6.15 1.72
CA LEU A 148 18.72 -7.14 2.69
C LEU A 148 19.28 -8.54 2.42
N ALA A 149 19.57 -8.85 1.16
CA ALA A 149 20.17 -10.11 0.76
C ALA A 149 21.51 -10.36 1.48
N ASP A 150 21.79 -11.64 1.79
CA ASP A 150 23.07 -12.08 2.31
C ASP A 150 24.19 -11.96 1.24
N PRO A 151 25.47 -12.04 1.63
CA PRO A 151 26.59 -11.84 0.70
C PRO A 151 26.60 -12.77 -0.51
N GLN A 152 26.17 -14.03 -0.35
CA GLN A 152 26.14 -15.01 -1.44
C GLN A 152 25.03 -14.64 -2.43
N THR A 153 23.84 -14.30 -1.93
CA THR A 153 22.70 -13.88 -2.76
C THR A 153 23.01 -12.61 -3.57
N ARG A 154 23.69 -11.62 -2.96
CA ARG A 154 24.15 -10.42 -3.68
C ARG A 154 25.11 -10.75 -4.81
N HIS A 155 26.05 -11.66 -4.55
CA HIS A 155 27.04 -12.07 -5.54
C HIS A 155 26.38 -12.73 -6.76
N HIS A 156 25.45 -13.65 -6.53
CA HIS A 156 24.69 -14.29 -7.61
C HIS A 156 23.84 -13.29 -8.41
N PHE A 157 23.24 -12.31 -7.72
CA PHE A 157 22.44 -11.28 -8.38
C PHE A 157 23.28 -10.42 -9.33
N LEU A 158 24.49 -9.98 -8.91
CA LEU A 158 25.39 -9.22 -9.78
C LEU A 158 25.86 -10.03 -10.99
N GLN A 159 26.21 -11.30 -10.79
CA GLN A 159 26.61 -12.20 -11.88
C GLN A 159 25.49 -12.42 -12.91
N TRP A 160 24.24 -12.46 -12.46
CA TRP A 160 23.08 -12.55 -13.35
C TRP A 160 22.87 -11.24 -14.12
N ALA A 161 22.99 -10.09 -13.45
CA ALA A 161 22.80 -8.78 -14.06
C ALA A 161 23.84 -8.49 -15.17
N GLU A 162 25.10 -8.89 -14.98
CA GLU A 162 26.16 -8.75 -15.98
C GLU A 162 25.91 -9.59 -17.25
N LYS A 163 25.10 -10.65 -17.16
CA LYS A 163 24.77 -11.54 -18.28
C LYS A 163 23.54 -11.08 -19.07
N GLN A 164 22.86 -10.02 -18.63
CA GLN A 164 21.70 -9.52 -19.34
C GLN A 164 22.15 -8.73 -20.58
N PRO A 165 21.58 -8.98 -21.76
CA PRO A 165 21.87 -8.19 -22.95
C PRO A 165 21.43 -6.72 -22.72
N PRO A 166 22.16 -5.73 -23.23
CA PRO A 166 21.64 -4.36 -23.25
C PRO A 166 20.37 -4.33 -24.10
N SER A 167 19.35 -3.63 -23.60
CA SER A 167 18.12 -3.32 -24.31
C SER A 167 18.32 -2.22 -25.34
#